data_AF-A0A833H5T7-F1
#
_entry.id   AF-A0A833H5T7-F1
#
_cell.length_a   1.000
_cell.length_b   1.000
_cell.length_c   1.000
_cell.angle_alpha   90.00
_cell.angle_beta   90.00
_cell.angle_gamma   90.00
#
_symmetry.space_group_name_H-M   'P 1'
#
loop_
_entity.id
_entity.type
_entity.pdbx_description
1 polymer ?
#
loop_
_entity_poly.entity_id
_entity_poly.type
_entity_poly.pdbx_seq_one_letter_code
_entity_poly.pdbx_strand_id
1 'polypeptide(L)'
;MNSLTTTLFNAEEKKVGQLDSWTPPPIARDIDLDHFISEAMATNLPPWRPIPSRSVALMFGCALQTLANWRMRNLGPCPEPMRKGYGNRIYYRPDRIAQWLSGDRCADWQFSGHWLMRRGLMTADAMSRETVHNLIDVMDGLDIFPPAQSLWRRFRETESNSQPR
;
A
#
# COMPACT_ATOMS: atom_id res chain seq x y z
N MET A 1 -14.43 19.86 5.99
CA MET A 1 -13.27 18.93 6.04
C MET A 1 -13.36 18.06 4.82
N ASN A 2 -12.53 18.29 3.80
CA ASN A 2 -12.50 17.43 2.61
C ASN A 2 -11.86 16.10 3.02
N SER A 3 -12.54 14.98 2.77
CA SER A 3 -12.00 13.65 3.06
C SER A 3 -10.75 13.42 2.21
N LEU A 4 -9.66 12.92 2.82
CA LEU A 4 -8.41 12.57 2.11
C LEU A 4 -8.68 11.60 0.96
N THR A 5 -9.73 10.80 1.08
CA THR A 5 -10.26 9.87 0.08
C THR A 5 -10.76 10.61 -1.17
N THR A 6 -11.43 11.74 -1.01
CA THR A 6 -11.87 12.58 -2.12
C THR A 6 -10.66 13.13 -2.90
N THR A 7 -9.60 13.56 -2.20
CA THR A 7 -8.40 14.11 -2.85
C THR A 7 -7.52 13.04 -3.52
N LEU A 8 -7.37 11.87 -2.89
CA LEU A 8 -6.54 10.78 -3.41
C LEU A 8 -7.18 10.03 -4.59
N PHE A 9 -8.51 10.05 -4.71
CA PHE A 9 -9.24 9.22 -5.67
C PHE A 9 -10.07 10.02 -6.71
N ASN A 10 -10.20 11.36 -6.58
CA ASN A 10 -10.89 12.23 -7.55
C ASN A 10 -9.95 13.14 -8.35
N ALA A 11 -8.81 12.62 -8.83
CA ALA A 11 -8.05 13.32 -9.86
C ALA A 11 -8.77 13.24 -11.23
N GLU A 12 -9.71 14.16 -11.49
CA GLU A 12 -10.19 14.47 -12.85
C GLU A 12 -9.06 15.21 -13.60
N GLU A 13 -8.77 15.07 -14.91
CA GLU A 13 -9.49 14.52 -16.05
C GLU A 13 -8.49 13.78 -16.98
N LYS A 14 -8.84 12.57 -17.45
CA LYS A 14 -8.39 12.10 -18.77
C LYS A 14 -9.61 12.03 -19.69
N LYS A 15 -9.79 13.05 -20.53
CA LYS A 15 -10.62 12.95 -21.74
C LYS A 15 -9.78 12.37 -22.87
N VAL A 16 -9.93 11.08 -23.15
CA VAL A 16 -10.03 10.46 -24.48
C VAL A 16 -10.51 9.02 -24.26
N GLY A 17 -11.66 8.67 -24.83
CA GLY A 17 -12.09 7.27 -24.99
C GLY A 17 -12.66 6.62 -23.74
N GLN A 18 -13.98 6.75 -23.60
CA GLN A 18 -14.89 5.86 -22.88
C GLN A 18 -14.30 4.47 -22.56
N LEU A 19 -14.02 4.19 -21.27
CA LEU A 19 -13.87 2.83 -20.75
C LEU A 19 -14.40 2.76 -19.31
N ASP A 20 -15.58 2.16 -19.20
CA ASP A 20 -16.18 1.35 -18.15
C ASP A 20 -15.91 1.68 -16.67
N SER A 21 -17.03 1.86 -15.96
CA SER A 21 -17.15 1.88 -14.51
C SER A 21 -16.28 0.82 -13.85
N TRP A 22 -15.08 1.20 -13.39
CA TRP A 22 -14.31 0.33 -12.52
C TRP A 22 -15.18 0.07 -11.30
N THR A 23 -15.69 -1.15 -11.24
CA THR A 23 -16.41 -1.66 -10.10
C THR A 23 -15.37 -2.50 -9.37
N PRO A 24 -14.95 -2.12 -8.15
CA PRO A 24 -14.14 -3.01 -7.35
C PRO A 24 -14.81 -4.40 -7.37
N PRO A 25 -14.06 -5.52 -7.41
CA PRO A 25 -14.65 -6.83 -7.14
C PRO A 25 -15.59 -6.68 -5.94
N PRO A 26 -16.78 -7.30 -5.88
CA PRO A 26 -17.78 -7.03 -4.84
C PRO A 26 -17.19 -6.98 -3.42
N ILE A 27 -16.14 -7.76 -3.23
CA ILE A 27 -15.28 -7.91 -2.07
C ILE A 27 -14.54 -6.63 -1.63
N ALA A 28 -14.08 -5.78 -2.55
CA ALA A 28 -13.43 -4.51 -2.22
C ALA A 28 -14.42 -3.41 -1.80
N ARG A 29 -15.74 -3.62 -1.99
CA ARG A 29 -16.77 -2.67 -1.51
C ARG A 29 -16.93 -2.70 0.01
N ASP A 30 -16.60 -3.82 0.63
CA ASP A 30 -16.70 -4.01 2.08
C ASP A 30 -15.44 -3.53 2.82
N ILE A 31 -14.42 -3.06 2.09
CA ILE A 31 -13.21 -2.50 2.69
C ILE A 31 -13.50 -1.06 3.08
N ASP A 32 -13.28 -0.74 4.35
CA ASP A 32 -13.27 0.64 4.83
C ASP A 32 -12.04 1.37 4.27
N LEU A 33 -12.25 2.06 3.14
CA LEU A 33 -11.24 2.83 2.44
C LEU A 33 -10.65 3.93 3.32
N ASP A 34 -11.50 4.62 4.09
CA ASP A 34 -11.08 5.73 4.95
C ASP A 34 -10.18 5.21 6.08
N HIS A 35 -10.54 4.07 6.68
CA HIS A 35 -9.71 3.40 7.66
C HIS A 35 -8.36 2.96 7.06
N PHE A 36 -8.38 2.29 5.90
CA PHE A 36 -7.14 1.88 5.22
C PHE A 36 -6.20 3.06 4.94
N ILE A 37 -6.73 4.14 4.35
CA ILE A 37 -5.94 5.34 4.02
C ILE A 37 -5.39 5.97 5.29
N SER A 38 -6.23 6.11 6.33
CA SER A 38 -5.83 6.68 7.62
C SER A 38 -4.67 5.90 8.22
N GLU A 39 -4.81 4.57 8.34
CA GLU A 39 -3.76 3.70 8.87
C GLU A 39 -2.49 3.77 8.03
N ALA A 40 -2.59 3.56 6.71
CA ALA A 40 -1.44 3.55 5.80
C ALA A 40 -0.68 4.89 5.83
N MET A 41 -1.38 6.02 5.88
CA MET A 41 -0.78 7.36 5.96
C MET A 41 -0.25 7.71 7.35
N ALA A 42 -0.79 7.12 8.41
CA ALA A 42 -0.33 7.32 9.78
C ALA A 42 0.95 6.53 10.08
N THR A 43 1.16 5.38 9.42
CA THR A 43 2.31 4.52 9.69
C THR A 43 3.65 5.26 9.53
N ASN A 44 4.61 4.92 10.41
CA ASN A 44 5.99 5.41 10.31
C ASN A 44 6.78 4.70 9.21
N LEU A 45 6.25 3.59 8.69
CA LEU A 45 6.85 2.88 7.58
C LEU A 45 6.36 3.50 6.26
N PRO A 46 7.25 3.85 5.32
CA PRO A 46 6.82 4.40 4.05
C PRO A 46 5.93 3.43 3.26
N PRO A 47 4.98 3.93 2.46
CA PRO A 47 3.99 3.08 1.78
C PRO A 47 4.57 2.23 0.65
N TRP A 48 5.80 2.49 0.20
CA TRP A 48 6.55 1.63 -0.72
C TRP A 48 7.29 0.49 -0.03
N ARG A 49 7.24 0.40 1.30
CA ARG A 49 7.84 -0.71 2.05
C ARG A 49 6.84 -1.84 2.26
N PRO A 50 7.31 -3.09 2.22
CA PRO A 50 6.46 -4.25 2.39
C PRO A 50 5.98 -4.41 3.84
N ILE A 51 4.70 -4.75 3.99
CA ILE A 51 4.06 -5.15 5.25
C ILE A 51 3.52 -6.58 5.14
N PRO A 52 3.44 -7.33 6.25
CA PRO A 52 2.94 -8.71 6.22
C PRO A 52 1.43 -8.76 5.99
N SER A 53 0.95 -9.89 5.47
CA SER A 53 -0.48 -10.14 5.22
C SER A 53 -1.39 -9.88 6.43
N ARG A 54 -0.89 -10.11 7.66
CA ARG A 54 -1.63 -9.84 8.89
C ARG A 54 -1.92 -8.34 9.06
N SER A 55 -0.95 -7.47 8.78
CA SER A 55 -1.14 -6.02 8.83
C SER A 55 -2.18 -5.57 7.81
N VAL A 56 -2.15 -6.13 6.60
CA VAL A 56 -3.15 -5.83 5.56
C VAL A 56 -4.54 -6.29 6.01
N ALA A 57 -4.67 -7.49 6.56
CA ALA A 57 -5.94 -8.00 7.06
C ALA A 57 -6.54 -7.09 8.16
N LEU A 58 -5.70 -6.58 9.06
CA LEU A 58 -6.11 -5.59 10.07
C LEU A 58 -6.58 -4.28 9.42
N MET A 59 -5.81 -3.73 8.48
CA MET A 59 -6.20 -2.50 7.75
C MET A 59 -7.48 -2.68 6.93
N PHE A 60 -7.78 -3.91 6.48
CA PHE A 60 -9.01 -4.23 5.76
C PHE A 60 -10.18 -4.60 6.69
N GLY A 61 -9.95 -4.72 8.00
CA GLY A 61 -10.96 -5.20 8.95
C GLY A 61 -11.42 -6.64 8.71
N CYS A 62 -10.58 -7.49 8.11
CA CYS A 62 -10.96 -8.86 7.71
C CYS A 62 -10.04 -9.93 8.33
N ALA A 63 -10.47 -11.19 8.27
CA ALA A 63 -9.65 -12.31 8.72
C ALA A 63 -8.49 -12.58 7.74
N LEU A 64 -7.34 -13.04 8.24
CA LEU A 64 -6.20 -13.42 7.39
C LEU A 64 -6.56 -14.49 6.35
N GLN A 65 -7.44 -15.43 6.71
CA GLN A 65 -7.95 -16.45 5.79
C GLN A 65 -8.73 -15.84 4.63
N THR A 66 -9.47 -14.75 4.88
CA THR A 66 -10.20 -14.00 3.86
C THR A 66 -9.23 -13.43 2.82
N LEU A 67 -8.17 -12.75 3.26
CA LEU A 67 -7.12 -12.23 2.37
C LEU A 67 -6.41 -13.35 1.59
N ALA A 68 -6.14 -14.50 2.23
CA ALA A 68 -5.55 -15.66 1.57
C ALA A 68 -6.46 -16.22 0.46
N ASN A 69 -7.76 -16.31 0.71
CA ASN A 69 -8.75 -16.75 -0.27
C ASN A 69 -8.86 -15.78 -1.45
N TRP A 70 -8.78 -14.46 -1.21
CA TRP A 70 -8.78 -13.45 -2.27
C TRP A 70 -7.58 -13.61 -3.18
N ARG A 71 -6.39 -13.78 -2.60
CA ARG A 71 -5.16 -14.01 -3.35
C ARG A 71 -5.24 -15.28 -4.22
N MET A 72 -5.71 -16.39 -3.67
CA MET A 72 -5.85 -17.65 -4.42
C MET A 72 -6.83 -17.56 -5.60
N ARG A 73 -7.77 -16.60 -5.54
CA ARG A 73 -8.77 -16.36 -6.59
C ARG A 73 -8.42 -15.17 -7.49
N ASN A 74 -7.28 -14.52 -7.30
CA ASN A 74 -6.90 -13.29 -7.99
C ASN A 74 -7.92 -12.14 -7.83
N LEU A 75 -8.55 -12.03 -6.66
CA LEU A 75 -9.59 -11.02 -6.35
C LEU A 75 -9.10 -9.90 -5.43
N GLY A 76 -7.86 -9.99 -4.94
CA GLY A 76 -7.28 -9.04 -4.00
C GLY A 76 -6.09 -8.28 -4.60
N PRO A 77 -5.43 -7.41 -3.80
CA PRO A 77 -4.23 -6.72 -4.23
C PRO A 77 -3.12 -7.73 -4.56
N CYS A 78 -2.26 -7.39 -5.51
CA CYS A 78 -1.13 -8.23 -5.88
C CYS A 78 -0.08 -8.22 -4.75
N PRO A 79 0.38 -9.39 -4.25
CA PRO A 79 1.47 -9.43 -3.28
C PRO A 79 2.82 -9.14 -3.94
N GLU A 80 3.80 -8.76 -3.12
CA GLU A 80 5.19 -8.69 -3.52
C GLU A 80 5.70 -10.08 -4.00
N PRO A 81 6.59 -10.12 -5.00
CA PRO A 81 7.09 -11.37 -5.55
C PRO A 81 7.79 -12.20 -4.47
N MET A 82 7.46 -13.49 -4.41
CA MET A 82 8.08 -14.42 -3.47
C MET A 82 9.59 -14.49 -3.72
N ARG A 83 10.39 -14.19 -2.70
CA ARG A 83 11.84 -14.36 -2.77
C ARG A 83 12.26 -15.73 -2.24
N LYS A 84 13.14 -16.41 -2.99
CA LYS A 84 13.76 -17.69 -2.57
C LYS A 84 14.41 -17.51 -1.19
N GLY A 85 14.15 -18.44 -0.28
CA GLY A 85 14.74 -18.46 1.08
C GLY A 85 13.93 -17.79 2.19
N TYR A 86 12.79 -17.15 1.90
CA TYR A 86 11.97 -16.42 2.89
C TYR A 86 10.69 -17.15 3.31
N GLY A 87 10.54 -18.42 2.91
CA GLY A 87 9.37 -19.26 3.21
C GLY A 87 8.10 -18.85 2.45
N ASN A 88 6.95 -19.38 2.86
CA ASN A 88 5.64 -19.14 2.23
C ASN A 88 4.96 -17.83 2.68
N ARG A 89 5.75 -16.87 3.18
CA ARG A 89 5.24 -15.59 3.71
C ARG A 89 4.88 -14.66 2.56
N ILE A 90 3.80 -13.91 2.75
CA ILE A 90 3.23 -13.03 1.74
C ILE A 90 3.23 -11.61 2.29
N TYR A 91 3.78 -10.71 1.49
CA TYR A 91 3.95 -9.29 1.80
C TYR A 91 3.24 -8.44 0.75
N TYR A 92 2.85 -7.23 1.14
CA TYR A 92 2.20 -6.27 0.27
C TYR A 92 2.80 -4.89 0.51
N ARG A 93 2.74 -4.01 -0.50
CA ARG A 93 3.03 -2.60 -0.30
C ARG A 93 1.72 -1.81 -0.14
N PRO A 94 1.60 -0.93 0.88
CA PRO A 94 0.44 -0.06 1.03
C PRO A 94 0.12 0.77 -0.22
N ASP A 95 1.12 1.29 -0.93
CA ASP A 95 0.88 2.07 -2.15
C ASP A 95 0.28 1.24 -3.31
N ARG A 96 0.69 -0.01 -3.48
CA ARG A 96 0.12 -0.95 -4.45
C ARG A 96 -1.29 -1.39 -4.06
N ILE A 97 -1.55 -1.53 -2.76
CA ILE A 97 -2.89 -1.77 -2.26
C ILE A 97 -3.79 -0.58 -2.57
N ALA A 98 -3.33 0.65 -2.32
CA ALA A 98 -4.08 1.87 -2.64
C ALA A 98 -4.37 1.98 -4.14
N GLN A 99 -3.39 1.65 -4.99
CA GLN A 99 -3.58 1.58 -6.44
C GLN A 99 -4.69 0.61 -6.82
N TRP A 100 -4.67 -0.61 -6.28
CA TRP A 100 -5.72 -1.60 -6.51
C TRP A 100 -7.09 -1.14 -6.00
N LEU A 101 -7.16 -0.57 -4.80
CA LEU A 101 -8.39 -0.02 -4.21
C LEU A 101 -8.96 1.16 -5.01
N SER A 102 -8.13 1.84 -5.81
CA SER A 102 -8.55 2.96 -6.65
C SER A 102 -9.06 2.54 -8.03
N GLY A 103 -8.78 1.30 -8.44
CA GLY A 103 -8.91 0.90 -9.83
C GLY A 103 -7.95 1.64 -10.75
N ASP A 104 -6.69 1.77 -10.34
CA ASP A 104 -5.64 2.48 -11.08
C ASP A 104 -5.86 4.00 -11.26
N ARG A 105 -6.86 4.59 -10.58
CA ARG A 105 -7.07 6.05 -10.53
C ARG A 105 -6.00 6.77 -9.71
N CYS A 106 -5.41 6.10 -8.72
CA CYS A 106 -4.29 6.58 -7.94
C CYS A 106 -3.13 5.61 -8.12
N ALA A 107 -2.10 6.01 -8.86
CA ALA A 107 -0.90 5.19 -9.01
C ALA A 107 -0.12 5.09 -7.69
N ASP A 108 0.66 4.02 -7.54
CA ASP A 108 1.50 3.76 -6.35
C ASP A 108 2.41 4.95 -5.99
N TRP A 109 3.03 5.59 -6.99
CA TRP A 109 3.85 6.77 -6.78
C TRP A 109 3.04 7.99 -6.31
N GLN A 110 1.78 8.13 -6.69
CA GLN A 110 0.93 9.24 -6.22
C GLN A 110 0.65 9.07 -4.73
N PHE A 111 0.25 7.86 -4.31
CA PHE A 111 0.04 7.56 -2.90
C PHE A 111 1.31 7.79 -2.06
N SER A 112 2.46 7.36 -2.57
CA SER A 112 3.77 7.64 -1.96
C SER A 112 4.09 9.13 -1.89
N GLY A 113 3.80 9.89 -2.96
CA GLY A 113 3.96 11.34 -3.00
C GLY A 113 3.10 12.06 -1.95
N HIS A 114 1.85 11.63 -1.77
CA HIS A 114 0.99 12.19 -0.72
C HIS A 114 1.49 11.88 0.69
N TRP A 115 2.07 10.69 0.90
CA TRP A 115 2.74 10.36 2.15
C TRP A 115 3.95 11.29 2.41
N LEU A 116 4.78 11.53 1.38
CA LEU A 116 5.92 12.45 1.45
C LEU A 116 5.49 13.89 1.77
N MET A 117 4.42 14.37 1.12
CA MET A 117 3.84 15.68 1.41
C MET A 117 3.35 15.81 2.86
N ARG A 118 2.64 14.79 3.36
CA ARG A 118 2.14 14.78 4.74
C ARG A 118 3.27 14.87 5.77
N ARG A 119 4.47 14.42 5.40
CA ARG A 119 5.68 14.49 6.23
C ARG A 119 6.53 15.75 5.99
N GLY A 120 6.08 16.65 5.12
CA GLY A 120 6.82 17.87 4.78
C GLY A 120 8.09 17.62 3.95
N LEU A 121 8.22 16.45 3.34
CA LEU A 121 9.38 16.07 2.52
C LEU A 121 9.23 16.44 1.04
N MET A 122 8.00 16.78 0.63
CA MET A 122 7.67 17.18 -0.73
C MET A 122 6.56 18.23 -0.70
N THR A 123 6.55 19.14 -1.67
CA THR A 123 5.48 20.11 -1.85
C THR A 123 4.54 19.68 -2.98
N ALA A 124 3.34 20.29 -3.04
CA ALA A 124 2.33 19.92 -4.03
C ALA A 124 2.79 20.24 -5.47
N ASP A 125 3.48 21.36 -5.66
CA ASP A 125 4.04 21.82 -6.93
C ASP A 125 5.16 20.92 -7.45
N ALA A 126 5.87 20.22 -6.55
CA ALA A 126 6.93 19.28 -6.90
C ALA A 126 6.43 17.86 -7.19
N MET A 127 5.12 17.59 -7.08
CA MET A 127 4.53 16.25 -7.24
C MET A 127 4.58 15.77 -8.68
N SER A 128 5.69 15.13 -9.04
CA SER A 128 5.86 14.39 -10.28
C SER A 128 6.32 12.96 -10.00
N ARG A 129 6.05 12.04 -10.93
CA ARG A 129 6.50 10.64 -10.82
C ARG A 129 8.02 10.54 -10.64
N GLU A 130 8.76 11.33 -11.42
CA GLU A 130 10.23 11.34 -11.37
C GLU A 130 10.74 11.86 -10.03
N THR A 131 10.21 12.99 -9.55
CA THR A 131 10.57 13.57 -8.25
C THR A 131 10.31 12.59 -7.10
N VAL A 132 9.15 11.94 -7.11
CA VAL A 132 8.80 10.96 -6.07
C VAL A 132 9.76 9.78 -6.08
N HIS A 133 10.04 9.20 -7.25
CA HIS A 133 10.97 8.08 -7.35
C HIS A 133 12.40 8.47 -6.95
N ASN A 134 12.90 9.62 -7.42
CA ASN A 134 14.23 10.11 -7.03
C ASN A 134 14.34 10.30 -5.52
N LEU A 135 13.31 10.84 -4.88
CA LEU A 135 13.31 11.01 -3.42
C LEU A 135 13.23 9.67 -2.69
N ILE A 136 12.44 8.72 -3.18
CA ILE A 136 12.42 7.34 -2.65
C ILE A 136 13.80 6.71 -2.74
N ASP A 137 14.49 6.83 -3.88
CA ASP A 137 15.83 6.27 -4.10
C ASP A 137 16.86 6.92 -3.15
N VAL A 138 16.80 8.23 -2.97
CA VAL A 138 17.65 8.94 -1.99
C VAL A 138 17.37 8.44 -0.57
N MET A 139 16.11 8.31 -0.17
CA MET A 139 15.73 7.85 1.18
C MET A 139 16.16 6.39 1.43
N ASP A 140 16.07 5.55 0.40
CA ASP A 140 16.54 4.17 0.45
C ASP A 140 18.07 4.08 0.51
N GLY A 141 18.79 5.00 -0.14
CA GLY A 141 20.26 5.11 -0.08
C GLY A 141 20.80 5.65 1.25
N LEU A 142 20.00 6.45 1.97
CA LEU A 142 20.35 7.00 3.29
C LEU A 142 20.08 6.03 4.44
N ASP A 143 19.53 4.84 4.17
CA ASP A 143 19.17 3.81 5.16
C ASP A 143 18.29 4.32 6.32
N ILE A 144 17.48 5.35 6.04
CA ILE A 144 16.57 5.99 7.03
C ILE A 144 15.49 5.00 7.46
N PHE A 145 15.08 4.12 6.54
CA PHE A 145 14.13 3.06 6.80
C PHE A 145 14.79 1.72 6.58
N PRO A 146 14.48 0.69 7.41
CA PRO A 146 15.06 -0.61 7.22
C PRO A 146 14.77 -1.09 5.79
N PRO A 147 15.76 -1.61 5.05
CA PRO A 147 15.54 -2.09 3.71
C PRO A 147 14.46 -3.16 3.72
N ALA A 148 13.70 -3.29 2.63
CA ALA A 148 12.63 -4.29 2.49
C ALA A 148 13.04 -5.69 3.00
N GLN A 149 14.30 -6.07 2.76
CA GLN A 149 14.88 -7.35 3.17
C GLN A 149 15.02 -7.52 4.69
N SER A 150 15.38 -6.45 5.42
CA SER A 150 15.50 -6.49 6.87
C SER A 150 14.13 -6.46 7.53
N LEU A 151 13.15 -5.77 6.94
CA LEU A 151 11.75 -5.81 7.39
C LEU A 151 11.19 -7.22 7.33
N TRP A 152 11.42 -7.95 6.22
CA TRP A 152 11.00 -9.35 6.11
C TRP A 152 11.55 -10.23 7.22
N ARG A 153 12.83 -10.02 7.60
CA ARG A 153 13.47 -10.74 8.70
C ARG A 153 12.89 -10.34 10.06
N ARG A 154 12.72 -9.04 10.33
CA ARG A 154 12.15 -8.56 11.60
C ARG A 154 10.73 -9.07 11.83
N PHE A 155 9.88 -9.06 10.81
CA PHE A 155 8.53 -9.63 10.91
C PHE A 155 8.54 -11.13 11.21
N ARG A 156 9.60 -11.86 10.82
CA ARG A 156 9.76 -13.26 11.19
C ARG A 156 9.99 -13.46 12.67
N GLU A 157 10.86 -12.65 13.24
CA GLU A 157 11.27 -12.75 14.65
C GLU A 157 10.11 -12.37 15.57
N THR A 158 9.39 -11.28 15.28
CA THR A 158 8.27 -10.82 16.11
C THR A 158 7.09 -11.81 16.13
N GLU A 159 6.76 -12.42 14.98
CA GLU A 159 5.68 -13.41 14.91
C GLU A 159 6.04 -14.75 15.55
N SER A 160 7.33 -15.13 15.55
CA SER A 160 7.79 -16.35 16.22
C SER A 160 7.73 -16.20 17.75
N ASN A 161 7.92 -14.98 18.26
CA ASN A 161 7.84 -14.66 19.69
C ASN A 161 6.42 -14.35 20.19
N SER A 162 5.44 -14.22 19.29
CA SER A 162 4.05 -13.89 19.63
C SER A 162 3.12 -15.12 19.65
N GLN A 163 3.66 -16.34 19.57
CA GLN A 163 2.89 -17.55 19.87
C GLN A 163 2.78 -17.71 21.39
N PRO A 164 1.57 -17.76 21.98
CA PRO A 164 1.44 -18.15 23.38
C PRO A 164 1.94 -19.60 23.52
N ARG A 165 2.75 -19.84 24.56
CA ARG A 165 3.08 -21.19 25.02
C ARG A 165 1.84 -21.88 25.54
#